data_AF-A0A8T4P2E4-F1
#
_entry.id   AF-A0A8T4P2E4-F1
#
_cell.length_a   1.000
_cell.length_b   1.000
_cell.length_c   1.000
_cell.angle_alpha   90.00
_cell.angle_beta   90.00
_cell.angle_gamma   90.00
#
_symmetry.space_group_name_H-M   'P 1'
#
loop_
_entity.id
_entity.type
_entity.pdbx_description
1 polymer ?
#
loop_
_entity_poly.entity_id
_entity_poly.type
_entity_poly.pdbx_seq_one_letter_code
_entity_poly.pdbx_strand_id
1 'polypeptide(L)'
;MHIERRKVGKRIKYFLSHSYREGKKVHKFRKYLGQDLNQSLLEERKIIAEKLILEEIHKYKIIKDPLQVQLTGEEIAAIRKLESQIPLKISHLSEANWKKFSKIFTYNTNAIEGSKLTQEEVKDLLEKDKWPNKSKEDIAEALGVDEAISYIRNTKEHLSLELIKKIHKIVFKNSKPFAGMLRKKGEEVVVMDSKRNVVHEGAPQARVSHLLRELV
;
A
#
# COMPACT_ATOMS: atom_id res chain seq x y z
N MET A 1 -23.21 -14.55 18.40
CA MET A 1 -22.30 -13.81 19.31
C MET A 1 -22.64 -14.21 20.74
N HIS A 2 -21.78 -13.99 21.74
CA HIS A 2 -22.11 -14.33 23.14
C HIS A 2 -21.64 -13.26 24.12
N ILE A 3 -22.32 -13.15 25.26
CA ILE A 3 -21.95 -12.20 26.33
C ILE A 3 -20.89 -12.83 27.22
N GLU A 4 -19.71 -12.20 27.30
CA GLU A 4 -18.69 -12.50 28.30
C GLU A 4 -18.90 -11.65 29.55
N ARG A 5 -18.87 -12.28 30.72
CA ARG A 5 -18.89 -11.61 32.02
C ARG A 5 -17.51 -11.67 32.65
N ARG A 6 -16.98 -10.54 33.10
CA ARG A 6 -15.68 -10.47 33.79
C ARG A 6 -15.82 -9.74 35.11
N LYS A 7 -15.50 -10.43 36.19
CA LYS A 7 -15.44 -9.82 37.52
C LYS A 7 -14.12 -9.07 37.66
N VAL A 8 -14.19 -7.77 37.96
CA VAL A 8 -13.02 -6.93 38.24
C VAL A 8 -13.27 -6.27 39.59
N GLY A 9 -12.59 -6.77 40.63
CA GLY A 9 -12.88 -6.41 42.01
C GLY A 9 -14.31 -6.81 42.41
N LYS A 10 -15.09 -5.84 42.92
CA LYS A 10 -16.49 -6.05 43.34
C LYS A 10 -17.52 -5.92 42.21
N ARG A 11 -17.12 -5.54 41.01
CA ARG A 11 -18.03 -5.19 39.92
C ARG A 11 -17.93 -6.17 38.74
N ILE A 12 -19.02 -6.34 37.99
CA ILE A 12 -19.13 -7.23 36.83
C ILE A 12 -19.16 -6.40 35.55
N LYS A 13 -18.18 -6.61 34.66
CA LYS A 13 -18.13 -6.03 33.32
C LYS A 13 -18.72 -6.99 32.29
N TYR A 14 -19.53 -6.47 31.39
CA TYR A 14 -20.17 -7.22 30.30
C TYR A 14 -19.56 -6.85 28.95
N PHE A 15 -19.30 -7.85 28.12
CA PHE A 15 -18.78 -7.68 26.76
C PHE A 15 -19.57 -8.55 25.80
N LEU A 16 -19.88 -8.04 24.60
CA LEU A 16 -20.34 -8.87 23.51
C LEU A 16 -19.12 -9.35 22.72
N SER A 17 -18.97 -10.66 22.60
CA SER A 17 -17.85 -11.30 21.93
C SER A 17 -18.29 -12.07 20.69
N HIS A 18 -17.50 -11.95 19.63
CA HIS A 18 -17.62 -12.73 18.41
C HIS A 18 -16.25 -13.22 17.95
N SER A 19 -16.12 -14.52 17.72
CA SER A 19 -14.91 -15.12 17.17
C SER A 19 -15.16 -15.55 15.74
N TYR A 20 -14.20 -15.32 14.85
CA TYR A 20 -14.22 -15.80 13.48
C TYR A 20 -12.84 -16.36 13.10
N ARG A 21 -12.80 -17.18 12.04
CA ARG A 21 -11.57 -17.82 11.57
C ARG A 21 -11.16 -17.20 10.24
N GLU A 22 -9.89 -16.83 10.14
CA GLU A 22 -9.25 -16.36 8.91
C GLU A 22 -8.06 -17.29 8.63
N GLY A 23 -8.23 -18.19 7.66
CA GLY A 23 -7.29 -19.28 7.40
C GLY A 23 -7.08 -20.18 8.63
N LYS A 24 -5.86 -20.19 9.16
CA LYS A 24 -5.49 -20.96 10.37
C LYS A 24 -5.60 -20.16 11.68
N LYS A 25 -5.77 -18.83 11.62
CA LYS A 25 -5.83 -17.96 12.81
C LYS A 25 -7.27 -17.71 13.24
N VAL A 26 -7.49 -17.64 14.56
CA VAL A 26 -8.80 -17.29 15.14
C VAL A 26 -8.72 -15.85 15.65
N HIS A 27 -9.59 -15.00 15.13
CA HIS A 27 -9.71 -13.60 15.51
C HIS A 27 -10.95 -13.41 16.39
N LYS A 28 -10.88 -12.47 17.34
CA LYS A 28 -11.93 -12.27 18.34
C LYS A 28 -12.23 -10.79 18.56
N PHE A 29 -13.43 -10.37 18.16
CA PHE A 29 -13.97 -9.05 18.47
C PHE A 29 -14.63 -9.06 19.85
N ARG A 30 -14.39 -7.99 20.62
CA ARG A 30 -15.07 -7.72 21.87
C ARG A 30 -15.55 -6.28 21.90
N LYS A 31 -16.84 -6.05 22.12
CA LYS A 31 -17.40 -4.73 22.42
C LYS A 31 -17.85 -4.67 23.86
N TYR A 32 -17.44 -3.63 24.56
CA TYR A 32 -17.82 -3.42 25.94
C TYR A 32 -19.27 -2.95 26.03
N LEU A 33 -20.08 -3.65 26.82
CA LEU A 33 -21.50 -3.34 27.01
C LEU A 33 -21.71 -2.44 28.22
N GLY A 34 -20.87 -2.52 29.24
CA GLY A 34 -21.02 -1.77 30.49
C GLY A 34 -20.71 -2.59 31.73
N GLN A 35 -21.02 -2.02 32.89
CA GLN A 35 -20.73 -2.61 34.19
C GLN A 35 -22.00 -2.64 35.04
N ASP A 36 -22.17 -3.73 35.81
CA ASP A 36 -23.26 -3.93 36.77
C ASP A 36 -24.65 -3.63 36.16
N LEU A 37 -24.82 -4.01 34.90
CA LEU A 37 -26.04 -3.75 34.13
C LEU A 37 -27.19 -4.65 34.58
N ASN A 38 -28.39 -4.07 34.60
CA ASN A 38 -29.63 -4.83 34.70
C ASN A 38 -29.94 -5.55 33.36
N GLN A 39 -30.86 -6.51 33.40
CA GLN A 39 -31.10 -7.40 32.27
C GLN A 39 -31.72 -6.70 31.05
N SER A 40 -32.56 -5.69 31.27
CA SER A 40 -33.20 -4.91 30.20
C SER A 40 -32.17 -4.05 29.44
N LEU A 41 -31.32 -3.30 30.16
CA LEU A 41 -30.29 -2.45 29.57
C LEU A 41 -29.17 -3.28 28.91
N LEU A 42 -28.90 -4.48 29.42
CA LEU A 42 -27.96 -5.41 28.82
C LEU A 42 -28.44 -5.89 27.44
N GLU A 43 -29.72 -6.19 27.29
CA GLU A 43 -30.29 -6.65 26.01
C GLU A 43 -30.34 -5.52 24.97
N GLU A 44 -30.71 -4.30 25.38
CA GLU A 44 -30.66 -3.11 24.51
C GLU A 44 -29.24 -2.87 23.96
N ARG A 45 -28.24 -2.84 24.85
CA ARG A 45 -26.84 -2.59 24.45
C ARG A 45 -26.26 -3.73 23.62
N LYS A 46 -26.73 -4.96 23.83
CA LYS A 46 -26.34 -6.12 23.01
C LYS A 46 -26.79 -5.95 21.57
N ILE A 47 -28.01 -5.50 21.31
CA ILE A 47 -28.52 -5.26 19.94
C ILE A 47 -27.64 -4.23 19.21
N ILE A 48 -27.32 -3.12 19.89
CA ILE A 48 -26.45 -2.07 19.33
C ILE A 48 -25.04 -2.62 19.06
N ALA A 49 -24.46 -3.32 20.03
CA ALA A 49 -23.13 -3.89 19.89
C ALA A 49 -23.05 -4.97 18.80
N GLU A 50 -24.12 -5.74 18.59
CA GLU A 50 -24.21 -6.74 17.53
C GLU A 50 -24.16 -6.08 16.15
N LYS A 51 -24.93 -4.99 15.95
CA LYS A 51 -24.87 -4.19 14.72
C LYS A 51 -23.46 -3.66 14.46
N LEU A 52 -22.80 -3.09 15.48
CA LEU A 52 -21.44 -2.57 15.37
C LEU A 52 -20.41 -3.66 15.03
N ILE A 53 -20.51 -4.84 15.64
CA ILE A 53 -19.61 -5.96 15.34
C ILE A 53 -19.86 -6.46 13.91
N LEU A 54 -21.11 -6.55 13.47
CA LEU A 54 -21.44 -6.96 12.09
C LEU A 54 -20.92 -5.96 11.06
N GLU A 55 -21.04 -4.65 11.31
CA GLU A 55 -20.46 -3.60 10.46
C GLU A 55 -18.94 -3.70 10.40
N GLU A 56 -18.28 -3.95 11.53
CA GLU A 56 -16.82 -4.13 11.60
C GLU A 56 -16.40 -5.39 10.83
N ILE A 57 -17.10 -6.52 11.00
CA ILE A 57 -16.88 -7.74 10.20
C ILE A 57 -17.12 -7.47 8.71
N HIS A 58 -18.14 -6.70 8.33
CA HIS A 58 -18.38 -6.33 6.94
C HIS A 58 -17.24 -5.50 6.37
N LYS A 59 -16.68 -4.54 7.12
CA LYS A 59 -15.47 -3.81 6.70
C LYS A 59 -14.30 -4.78 6.45
N TYR A 60 -14.07 -5.74 7.34
CA TYR A 60 -13.04 -6.77 7.12
C TYR A 60 -13.34 -7.71 5.93
N LYS A 61 -14.61 -8.02 5.66
CA LYS A 61 -15.03 -8.80 4.49
C LYS A 61 -14.91 -8.02 3.18
N ILE A 62 -15.04 -6.69 3.22
CA ILE A 62 -14.89 -5.78 2.08
C ILE A 62 -13.39 -5.55 1.79
N ILE A 63 -12.56 -5.50 2.83
CA ILE A 63 -11.09 -5.54 2.71
C ILE A 63 -10.64 -7.00 2.50
N LYS A 64 -11.25 -7.70 1.54
CA LYS A 64 -10.56 -8.83 0.92
C LYS A 64 -9.62 -8.25 -0.13
N ASP A 65 -8.41 -8.80 -0.20
CA ASP A 65 -7.39 -8.37 -1.15
C ASP A 65 -7.99 -8.29 -2.57
N PRO A 66 -8.11 -7.09 -3.15
CA PRO A 66 -8.74 -6.88 -4.45
C PRO A 66 -7.99 -7.55 -5.60
N LEU A 67 -6.78 -8.09 -5.35
CA LEU A 67 -6.02 -8.92 -6.29
C LEU A 67 -6.26 -10.42 -6.10
N GLN A 68 -6.81 -10.84 -4.96
CA GLN A 68 -7.14 -12.25 -4.66
C GLN A 68 -8.62 -12.57 -4.91
N VAL A 69 -9.49 -11.55 -4.87
CA VAL A 69 -10.90 -11.69 -5.22
C VAL A 69 -11.06 -11.36 -6.69
N GLN A 70 -11.22 -12.41 -7.51
CA GLN A 70 -11.74 -12.21 -8.86
C GLN A 70 -13.20 -11.83 -8.76
N LEU A 71 -13.54 -10.68 -9.36
CA LEU A 71 -14.93 -10.27 -9.53
C LEU A 71 -15.68 -11.36 -10.29
N THR A 72 -16.87 -11.68 -9.82
CA THR A 72 -17.78 -12.58 -10.52
C THR A 72 -18.20 -11.97 -11.86
N GLY A 73 -18.64 -12.82 -12.80
CA GLY A 73 -19.15 -12.33 -14.09
C GLY A 73 -20.29 -11.33 -13.94
N GLU A 74 -21.13 -11.50 -12.91
CA GLU A 74 -22.23 -10.60 -12.56
C GLU A 74 -21.72 -9.24 -12.08
N GLU A 75 -20.71 -9.21 -11.20
CA GLU A 75 -20.09 -7.96 -10.73
C GLU A 75 -19.38 -7.23 -11.87
N ILE A 76 -18.67 -7.94 -12.75
CA ILE A 76 -18.05 -7.35 -13.94
C ILE A 76 -19.11 -6.76 -14.87
N ALA A 77 -20.24 -7.44 -15.08
CA ALA A 77 -21.34 -6.94 -15.89
C ALA A 77 -21.97 -5.69 -15.26
N ALA A 78 -22.13 -5.66 -13.94
CA ALA A 78 -22.63 -4.50 -13.20
C ALA A 78 -21.68 -3.29 -13.34
N ILE A 79 -20.37 -3.51 -13.20
CA ILE A 79 -19.35 -2.46 -13.39
C ILE A 79 -19.40 -1.92 -14.82
N ARG A 80 -19.43 -2.79 -15.84
CA ARG A 80 -19.54 -2.35 -17.25
C ARG A 80 -20.80 -1.53 -17.51
N LYS A 81 -21.92 -1.92 -16.89
CA LYS A 81 -23.17 -1.15 -16.98
C LYS A 81 -23.01 0.24 -16.36
N LEU A 82 -22.37 0.33 -15.19
CA LEU A 82 -22.04 1.61 -14.56
C LEU A 82 -21.11 2.44 -15.44
N GLU A 83 -20.01 1.86 -15.94
CA GLU A 83 -19.06 2.53 -16.84
C GLU A 83 -19.75 3.12 -18.07
N SER A 84 -20.73 2.40 -18.65
CA SER A 84 -21.50 2.89 -19.81
C SER A 84 -22.37 4.12 -19.51
N GLN A 85 -22.67 4.37 -18.24
CA GLN A 85 -23.43 5.54 -17.77
C GLN A 85 -22.52 6.70 -17.36
N ILE A 86 -21.22 6.47 -17.17
CA ILE A 86 -20.27 7.52 -16.82
C ILE A 86 -19.97 8.32 -18.09
N PRO A 87 -20.10 9.67 -18.09
CA PRO A 87 -19.72 10.52 -19.22
C PRO A 87 -18.19 10.68 -19.31
N LEU A 88 -17.42 9.64 -18.99
CA LEU A 88 -15.96 9.61 -19.02
C LEU A 88 -15.52 8.42 -19.85
N LYS A 89 -14.75 8.69 -20.91
CA LYS A 89 -14.14 7.64 -21.71
C LYS A 89 -12.95 7.06 -20.95
N ILE A 90 -13.15 5.92 -20.28
CA ILE A 90 -12.06 5.15 -19.70
C ILE A 90 -11.25 4.57 -20.86
N SER A 91 -9.98 4.96 -20.98
CA SER A 91 -9.08 4.45 -22.00
C SER A 91 -7.85 3.85 -21.35
N HIS A 92 -7.57 2.59 -21.69
CA HIS A 92 -6.32 1.95 -21.30
C HIS A 92 -5.25 2.30 -22.32
N LEU A 93 -4.02 2.55 -21.85
CA LEU A 93 -2.89 2.76 -22.74
C LEU A 93 -2.61 1.47 -23.52
N SER A 94 -2.43 1.59 -24.85
CA SER A 94 -1.86 0.51 -25.67
C SER A 94 -0.41 0.24 -25.26
N GLU A 95 0.16 -0.89 -25.67
CA GLU A 95 1.58 -1.17 -25.40
C GLU A 95 2.53 -0.09 -25.95
N ALA A 96 2.23 0.46 -27.13
CA ALA A 96 3.00 1.57 -27.69
C ALA A 96 2.91 2.83 -26.81
N ASN A 97 1.72 3.14 -26.28
CA ASN A 97 1.53 4.26 -25.38
C ASN A 97 2.21 4.04 -24.03
N TRP A 98 2.19 2.81 -23.50
CA TRP A 98 2.94 2.45 -22.29
C TRP A 98 4.43 2.60 -22.46
N LYS A 99 5.00 2.17 -23.60
CA LYS A 99 6.42 2.42 -23.91
C LYS A 99 6.73 3.92 -23.95
N LYS A 100 5.87 4.72 -24.58
CA LYS A 100 6.02 6.18 -24.60
C LYS A 100 5.96 6.78 -23.19
N PHE A 101 4.98 6.35 -22.40
CA PHE A 101 4.82 6.76 -21.01
C PHE A 101 6.06 6.42 -20.19
N SER A 102 6.53 5.17 -20.26
CA SER A 102 7.67 4.69 -19.46
C SER A 102 8.92 5.53 -19.65
N LYS A 103 9.24 5.88 -20.90
CA LYS A 103 10.38 6.77 -21.23
C LYS A 103 10.23 8.16 -20.64
N ILE A 104 9.05 8.77 -20.80
CA ILE A 104 8.78 10.13 -20.30
C ILE A 104 8.80 10.13 -18.77
N PHE A 105 8.18 9.13 -18.15
CA PHE A 105 8.14 8.96 -16.72
C PHE A 105 9.54 8.78 -16.14
N THR A 106 10.34 7.88 -16.73
CA THR A 106 11.73 7.61 -16.34
C THR A 106 12.57 8.88 -16.39
N TYR A 107 12.56 9.59 -17.52
CA TYR A 107 13.29 10.86 -17.64
C TYR A 107 12.85 11.87 -16.58
N ASN A 108 11.55 12.12 -16.44
CA ASN A 108 11.05 13.15 -15.52
C ASN A 108 11.33 12.79 -14.06
N THR A 109 11.10 11.55 -13.64
CA THR A 109 11.33 11.14 -12.24
C THR A 109 12.80 11.19 -11.89
N ASN A 110 13.70 10.72 -12.76
CA ASN A 110 15.14 10.78 -12.48
C ASN A 110 15.66 12.23 -12.53
N ALA A 111 15.11 13.09 -13.41
CA ALA A 111 15.49 14.50 -13.48
C ALA A 111 15.10 15.27 -12.21
N ILE A 112 13.94 14.97 -11.61
CA ILE A 112 13.52 15.51 -10.30
C ILE A 112 14.53 15.14 -9.21
N GLU A 113 15.01 13.89 -9.21
CA GLU A 113 16.04 13.40 -8.28
C GLU A 113 17.47 13.86 -8.63
N GLY A 114 17.63 14.64 -9.71
CA GLY A 114 18.87 15.35 -10.05
C GLY A 114 19.73 14.72 -11.16
N SER A 115 19.26 13.65 -11.82
CA SER A 115 19.95 13.00 -12.93
C SER A 115 20.32 13.98 -14.05
N LYS A 116 21.45 13.71 -14.73
CA LYS A 116 21.97 14.55 -15.82
C LYS A 116 21.74 13.98 -17.22
N LEU A 117 20.96 12.90 -17.33
CA LEU A 117 20.52 12.37 -18.62
C LEU A 117 19.50 13.31 -19.25
N THR A 118 19.66 13.57 -20.54
CA THR A 118 18.67 14.26 -21.35
C THR A 118 17.54 13.31 -21.75
N GLN A 119 16.39 13.86 -22.14
CA GLN A 119 15.25 13.05 -22.58
C GLN A 119 15.58 12.20 -23.81
N GLU A 120 16.43 12.71 -24.71
CA GLU A 120 16.88 11.97 -25.89
C GLU A 120 17.83 10.83 -25.51
N GLU A 121 18.77 11.06 -24.58
CA GLU A 121 19.66 10.00 -24.07
C GLU A 121 18.86 8.88 -23.38
N VAL A 122 17.85 9.21 -22.56
CA VAL A 122 16.97 8.20 -21.95
C VAL A 122 16.21 7.42 -23.02
N LYS A 123 15.69 8.08 -24.05
CA LYS A 123 15.00 7.41 -25.16
C LYS A 123 15.95 6.47 -25.93
N ASP A 124 17.12 6.95 -26.31
CA ASP A 124 18.13 6.17 -27.03
C ASP A 124 18.62 4.98 -26.20
N LEU A 125 18.77 5.16 -24.88
CA LEU A 125 19.12 4.10 -23.95
C LEU A 125 18.05 3.00 -23.92
N LEU A 126 16.78 3.37 -23.75
CA LEU A 126 15.68 2.40 -23.56
C LEU A 126 15.20 1.74 -24.87
N GLU A 127 15.40 2.37 -26.03
CA GLU A 127 14.91 1.85 -27.32
C GLU A 127 16.00 1.21 -28.19
N LYS A 128 17.25 1.67 -28.06
CA LYS A 128 18.33 1.34 -28.99
C LYS A 128 19.56 0.76 -28.28
N ASP A 129 19.50 0.55 -26.97
CA ASP A 129 20.62 0.12 -26.13
C ASP A 129 21.87 1.01 -26.31
N LYS A 130 21.68 2.29 -26.62
CA LYS A 130 22.77 3.24 -26.86
C LYS A 130 23.17 3.94 -25.57
N TRP A 131 24.38 3.65 -25.11
CA TRP A 131 24.91 4.14 -23.84
C TRP A 131 25.39 5.60 -23.96
N PRO A 132 24.85 6.54 -23.16
CA PRO A 132 25.37 7.89 -23.11
C PRO A 132 26.68 7.96 -22.32
N ASN A 133 27.54 8.93 -22.65
CA ASN A 133 28.78 9.16 -21.90
C ASN A 133 28.50 9.99 -20.62
N LYS A 134 27.83 9.35 -19.65
CA LYS A 134 27.31 9.96 -18.42
C LYS A 134 27.58 9.05 -17.22
N SER A 135 27.15 9.47 -16.02
CA SER A 135 27.25 8.66 -14.80
C SER A 135 26.63 7.29 -15.02
N LYS A 136 27.37 6.24 -14.60
CA LYS A 136 26.88 4.86 -14.67
C LYS A 136 25.69 4.65 -13.73
N GLU A 137 25.67 5.37 -12.61
CA GLU A 137 24.58 5.39 -11.65
C GLU A 137 23.31 5.95 -12.27
N ASP A 138 23.39 7.11 -12.96
CA ASP A 138 22.25 7.70 -13.67
C ASP A 138 21.68 6.75 -14.73
N ILE A 139 22.55 6.11 -15.51
CA ILE A 139 22.15 5.13 -16.53
C ILE A 139 21.49 3.91 -15.89
N ALA A 140 22.08 3.39 -14.81
CA ALA A 140 21.55 2.24 -14.08
C ALA A 140 20.18 2.54 -13.44
N GLU A 141 19.98 3.73 -12.89
CA GLU A 141 18.70 4.15 -12.32
C GLU A 141 17.64 4.34 -13.39
N ALA A 142 17.97 4.90 -14.56
CA ALA A 142 17.03 5.02 -15.68
C ALA A 142 16.53 3.64 -16.15
N LEU A 143 17.44 2.67 -16.32
CA LEU A 143 17.08 1.29 -16.62
C LEU A 143 16.26 0.65 -15.50
N GLY A 144 16.65 0.89 -14.24
CA GLY A 144 15.95 0.37 -13.07
C GLY A 144 14.52 0.90 -12.92
N VAL A 145 14.26 2.17 -13.25
CA VAL A 145 12.91 2.75 -13.24
C VAL A 145 12.04 2.14 -14.34
N ASP A 146 12.55 2.01 -15.57
CA ASP A 146 11.79 1.39 -16.67
C ASP A 146 11.44 -0.09 -16.37
N GLU A 147 12.39 -0.82 -15.77
CA GLU A 147 12.17 -2.18 -15.28
C GLU A 147 11.15 -2.22 -14.14
N ALA A 148 11.20 -1.26 -13.20
CA ALA A 148 10.25 -1.17 -12.10
C ALA A 148 8.82 -0.90 -12.61
N ILE A 149 8.65 -0.03 -13.61
CA ILE A 149 7.35 0.21 -14.26
C ILE A 149 6.83 -1.08 -14.88
N SER A 150 7.67 -1.76 -15.66
CA SER A 150 7.33 -3.04 -16.28
C SER A 150 6.95 -4.09 -15.22
N TYR A 151 7.68 -4.15 -14.12
CA TYR A 151 7.41 -5.04 -13.01
C TYR A 151 6.08 -4.72 -12.31
N ILE A 152 5.81 -3.45 -11.98
CA ILE A 152 4.57 -3.00 -11.34
C ILE A 152 3.36 -3.29 -12.23
N ARG A 153 3.47 -3.11 -13.54
CA ARG A 153 2.37 -3.41 -14.49
C ARG A 153 1.99 -4.89 -14.50
N ASN A 154 2.91 -5.79 -14.21
CA ASN A 154 2.72 -7.23 -14.32
C ASN A 154 2.56 -7.94 -12.97
N THR A 155 2.90 -7.27 -11.86
CA THR A 155 2.80 -7.89 -10.54
C THR A 155 1.35 -8.06 -10.12
N LYS A 156 1.07 -9.19 -9.48
CA LYS A 156 -0.21 -9.49 -8.82
C LYS A 156 -0.06 -9.51 -7.30
N GLU A 157 1.12 -9.09 -6.80
CA GLU A 157 1.40 -9.00 -5.37
C GLU A 157 0.67 -7.79 -4.78
N HIS A 158 0.01 -7.96 -3.62
CA HIS A 158 -0.55 -6.83 -2.89
C HIS A 158 0.57 -5.90 -2.41
N LEU A 159 0.23 -4.60 -2.28
CA LEU A 159 1.13 -3.64 -1.67
C LEU A 159 1.56 -4.12 -0.29
N SER A 160 2.85 -4.31 -0.12
CA SER A 160 3.43 -4.85 1.10
C SER A 160 4.83 -4.30 1.27
N LEU A 161 5.37 -4.39 2.49
CA LEU A 161 6.75 -3.98 2.74
C LEU A 161 7.76 -4.73 1.85
N GLU A 162 7.50 -6.01 1.56
CA GLU A 162 8.38 -6.79 0.68
C GLU A 162 8.27 -6.34 -0.78
N LEU A 163 7.07 -6.01 -1.27
CA LEU A 163 6.89 -5.44 -2.61
C LEU A 163 7.60 -4.08 -2.72
N ILE A 164 7.47 -3.21 -1.71
CA ILE A 164 8.16 -1.91 -1.66
C ILE A 164 9.68 -2.12 -1.72
N LYS A 165 10.23 -3.03 -0.91
CA LYS A 165 11.66 -3.36 -0.94
C LYS A 165 12.09 -3.95 -2.29
N LYS A 166 11.26 -4.76 -2.93
CA LYS A 166 11.54 -5.35 -4.24
C LYS A 166 11.59 -4.29 -5.33
N ILE A 167 10.62 -3.36 -5.36
CA ILE A 167 10.63 -2.21 -6.28
C ILE A 167 11.86 -1.34 -6.04
N HIS A 168 12.15 -1.01 -4.77
CA HIS A 168 13.35 -0.26 -4.39
C HIS A 168 14.64 -0.96 -4.82
N LYS A 169 14.69 -2.30 -4.74
CA LYS A 169 15.81 -3.09 -5.25
C LYS A 169 15.94 -2.97 -6.76
N ILE A 170 14.84 -3.13 -7.50
CA ILE A 170 14.84 -3.06 -8.97
C ILE A 170 15.40 -1.72 -9.46
N VAL A 171 14.94 -0.61 -8.86
CA VAL A 171 15.38 0.74 -9.22
C VAL A 171 16.87 0.93 -8.96
N PHE A 172 17.38 0.48 -7.81
CA PHE A 172 18.74 0.84 -7.36
C PHE A 172 19.78 -0.28 -7.47
N LYS A 173 19.43 -1.46 -8.01
CA LYS A 173 20.26 -2.69 -7.97
C LYS A 173 21.72 -2.50 -8.42
N ASN A 174 21.95 -1.59 -9.36
CA ASN A 174 23.26 -1.34 -9.96
C ASN A 174 23.77 0.10 -9.72
N SER A 175 23.10 0.88 -8.87
CA SER A 175 23.46 2.28 -8.60
C SER A 175 23.68 2.57 -7.11
N LYS A 176 23.04 1.84 -6.19
CA LYS A 176 23.20 2.05 -4.74
C LYS A 176 23.47 0.73 -4.01
N PRO A 177 24.39 0.74 -3.02
CA PRO A 177 24.70 -0.45 -2.23
C PRO A 177 23.56 -0.87 -1.29
N PHE A 178 22.58 0.01 -1.05
CA PHE A 178 21.45 -0.23 -0.15
C PHE A 178 20.16 -0.64 -0.91
N ALA A 179 20.28 -1.03 -2.18
CA ALA A 179 19.14 -1.45 -3.00
C ALA A 179 18.29 -2.51 -2.29
N GLY A 180 16.99 -2.22 -2.12
CA GLY A 180 16.04 -3.10 -1.41
C GLY A 180 16.13 -3.15 0.11
N MET A 181 16.95 -2.30 0.73
CA MET A 181 17.09 -2.22 2.18
C MET A 181 16.36 -1.01 2.76
N LEU A 182 15.89 -1.13 4.01
CA LEU A 182 15.54 0.03 4.83
C LEU A 182 16.83 0.67 5.38
N ARG A 183 16.74 1.94 5.80
CA ARG A 183 17.84 2.66 6.47
C ARG A 183 18.43 1.84 7.62
N LYS A 184 19.75 1.84 7.75
CA LYS A 184 20.47 1.11 8.82
C LYS A 184 20.22 1.76 10.18
N LYS A 185 20.47 1.01 11.25
CA LYS A 185 20.28 1.50 12.61
C LYS A 185 21.04 2.81 12.85
N GLY A 186 20.32 3.86 13.27
CA GLY A 186 20.89 5.18 13.55
C GLY A 186 21.05 6.11 12.34
N GLU A 187 20.73 5.66 11.11
CA GLU A 187 20.72 6.52 9.94
C GLU A 187 19.43 7.34 9.91
N GLU A 188 19.47 8.56 10.46
CA GLU A 188 18.37 9.53 10.34
C GLU A 188 18.50 10.38 9.09
N VAL A 189 17.36 10.80 8.54
CA VAL A 189 17.29 11.58 7.31
C VAL A 189 16.35 12.75 7.47
N VAL A 190 16.63 13.81 6.73
CA VAL A 190 15.82 15.02 6.64
C VAL A 190 15.54 15.30 5.16
N VAL A 191 14.41 15.94 4.89
CA VAL A 191 14.12 16.56 3.61
C VAL A 191 14.58 18.01 3.70
N MET A 192 15.35 18.44 2.70
CA MET A 192 15.89 19.80 2.61
C MET A 192 15.32 20.54 1.41
N ASP A 193 15.23 21.86 1.51
CA ASP A 193 14.99 22.72 0.35
C ASP A 193 16.27 22.96 -0.47
N SER A 194 16.16 23.73 -1.56
CA SER A 194 17.28 24.07 -2.44
C SER A 194 18.37 24.92 -1.75
N LYS A 195 18.07 25.55 -0.61
CA LYS A 195 18.99 26.34 0.21
C LYS A 195 19.60 25.52 1.36
N ARG A 196 19.33 24.21 1.41
CA ARG A 196 19.75 23.26 2.46
C ARG A 196 19.11 23.53 3.84
N ASN A 197 17.97 24.21 3.89
CA ASN A 197 17.19 24.29 5.12
C ASN A 197 16.42 22.98 5.31
N VAL A 198 16.37 22.47 6.54
CA VAL A 198 15.54 21.32 6.88
C VAL A 198 14.07 21.74 6.83
N VAL A 199 13.31 21.13 5.92
CA VAL A 199 11.86 21.38 5.78
C VAL A 199 11.03 20.29 6.43
N HIS A 200 11.59 19.09 6.58
CA HIS A 200 10.92 17.98 7.24
C HIS A 200 11.93 16.99 7.80
N GLU A 201 11.67 16.47 9.00
CA GLU A 201 12.41 15.34 9.55
C GLU A 201 11.76 14.04 9.07
N GLY A 202 12.55 13.14 8.50
CA GLY A 202 12.06 11.82 8.14
C GLY A 202 11.62 11.05 9.38
N ALA A 203 10.75 10.05 9.19
CA ALA A 203 10.34 9.16 10.28
C ALA A 203 11.57 8.61 11.03
N PRO A 204 11.59 8.56 12.38
CA PRO A 204 12.74 8.01 13.10
C PRO A 204 13.07 6.61 12.60
N GLN A 205 14.35 6.32 12.36
CA GLN A 205 14.80 5.09 11.71
C GLN A 205 14.25 3.85 12.41
N ALA A 206 14.26 3.85 13.75
CA ALA A 206 13.74 2.77 14.59
C ALA A 206 12.23 2.48 14.36
N ARG A 207 11.48 3.43 13.80
CA ARG A 207 10.04 3.33 13.56
C ARG A 207 9.67 3.08 12.09
N VAL A 208 10.59 3.21 11.14
CA VAL A 208 10.30 3.11 9.70
C VAL A 208 9.55 1.83 9.34
N SER A 209 10.02 0.66 9.78
CA SER A 209 9.37 -0.60 9.43
C SER A 209 7.94 -0.70 9.99
N HIS A 210 7.72 -0.18 11.20
CA HIS A 210 6.40 -0.18 11.83
C HIS A 210 5.45 0.75 11.08
N LEU A 211 5.87 1.99 10.80
CA LEU A 211 5.05 2.98 10.08
C LEU A 211 4.72 2.53 8.65
N LEU A 212 5.66 1.91 7.94
CA LEU A 212 5.40 1.36 6.60
C LEU A 212 4.38 0.22 6.63
N ARG A 213 4.33 -0.57 7.71
CA ARG A 213 3.33 -1.63 7.90
C ARG A 213 1.97 -1.10 8.34
N GLU A 214 1.90 0.11 8.88
CA GLU A 214 0.61 0.78 9.15
C GLU A 214 0.06 1.45 7.89
N LEU A 215 0.93 1.85 6.97
CA LEU A 215 0.55 2.49 5.70
C LEU A 215 -0.07 1.53 4.68
N VAL A 216 0.34 0.25 4.70
CA VAL A 216 -0.07 -0.79 3.74
C VAL A 216 -0.93 -1.86 4.39
#